data_AF-A0A7C2ZVY8-F1
#
_entry.id   AF-A0A7C2ZVY8-F1
#
_cell.length_a   1.000
_cell.length_b   1.000
_cell.length_c   1.000
_cell.angle_alpha   90.00
_cell.angle_beta   90.00
_cell.angle_gamma   90.00
#
_symmetry.space_group_name_H-M   'P 1'
#
loop_
_entity.id
_entity.type
_entity.pdbx_description
1 polymer ?
#
loop_
_entity_poly.entity_id
_entity_poly.type
_entity_poly.pdbx_seq_one_letter_code
_entity_poly.pdbx_strand_id
1 'polypeptide(L)'
;FTTQTEYEEWISNYPDIPLDQRDPDDDPDGDGLTNQDEFTAGTDPTNPDTDGDGFSDGEEVNAGTDPLDPSSKPVGTLVISSAPPGAKIYLDGNYGYLGRYHGITNATLTDIPAGKHILRLTTPGYEGYYDLAKVMIGLTTEVSATLAESIAPRYTTGSPLKNTNGDPLYPSSNAVAPFVVDWNMDGKKDILIGDAAGEIHYYQNIGTDEAPEFDSDVILLSGLGTDIVPFVVDWNNDGRKDLIVGDGTGKVTVYENTGTDAEPEFGGGVAVVSVANFAIPWVVDWNNDNKKDLLVGDGNGNLNLFINTGTDSSPSFGTPIQVTAEGSPIIIDGGNASPCVMDWDGDGKKDLLVGCKEGKVYLYLNSGTDESPSFSSGEPMKAGDADLSVSSNSMPFVVDWNNDNIKDLLVGDKDGRVFLFEEEAEARGPLAGLEVVDPYVRWSASRVRFDRRRGVFSFDLTLMNVSDKHLVGSVIVVVTSISVSGVTVANADGETPDGKPYFDYSALLVGGRLGPGESVTRRVEFNNPRRMRFTYEIKVYSKVE
;
A
#
# COMPACT_ATOMS: atom_id res chain seq x y z
N PHE A 1 -16.39 19.05 40.91
CA PHE A 1 -16.28 19.54 42.27
C PHE A 1 -17.62 19.99 42.81
N THR A 2 -18.04 19.35 43.88
CA THR A 2 -19.20 19.73 44.68
C THR A 2 -18.81 20.65 45.85
N THR A 3 -17.52 20.71 46.20
CA THR A 3 -16.99 21.59 47.26
C THR A 3 -15.58 22.10 46.95
N GLN A 4 -15.21 23.24 47.57
CA GLN A 4 -13.85 23.80 47.48
C GLN A 4 -12.78 22.85 48.04
N THR A 5 -13.10 22.13 49.12
CA THR A 5 -12.17 21.18 49.74
C THR A 5 -11.88 19.99 48.83
N GLU A 6 -12.88 19.49 48.11
CA GLU A 6 -12.71 18.42 47.12
C GLU A 6 -11.79 18.87 45.97
N TYR A 7 -11.94 20.11 45.50
CA TYR A 7 -11.03 20.69 44.51
C TYR A 7 -9.59 20.79 45.04
N GLU A 8 -9.41 21.36 46.23
CA GLU A 8 -8.10 21.56 46.86
C GLU A 8 -7.38 20.24 47.13
N GLU A 9 -8.11 19.18 47.50
CA GLU A 9 -7.56 17.83 47.66
C GLU A 9 -7.15 17.23 46.31
N TRP A 10 -8.01 17.31 45.28
CA TRP A 10 -7.72 16.76 43.96
C TRP A 10 -6.53 17.46 43.29
N ILE A 11 -6.53 18.80 43.22
CA ILE A 11 -5.45 19.58 42.59
C ILE A 11 -4.12 19.43 43.34
N SER A 12 -4.12 19.01 44.60
CA SER A 12 -2.89 18.74 45.35
C SER A 12 -2.12 17.52 44.85
N ASN A 13 -2.76 16.62 44.10
CA ASN A 13 -2.13 15.47 43.45
C ASN A 13 -1.38 15.85 42.17
N TYR A 14 -1.63 17.05 41.62
CA TYR A 14 -1.06 17.54 40.37
C TYR A 14 -0.21 18.80 40.62
N PRO A 15 0.96 18.65 41.28
CA PRO A 15 1.80 19.79 41.63
C PRO A 15 2.40 20.50 40.42
N ASP A 16 2.46 19.83 39.28
CA ASP A 16 3.08 20.32 38.04
C ASP A 16 2.18 21.27 37.25
N ILE A 17 0.86 21.33 37.54
CA ILE A 17 -0.04 22.33 36.97
C ILE A 17 0.37 23.74 37.42
N PRO A 18 0.65 24.68 36.49
CA PRO A 18 0.95 26.07 36.81
C PRO A 18 -0.14 26.73 37.66
N LEU A 19 0.24 27.59 38.62
CA LEU A 19 -0.72 28.20 39.56
C LEU A 19 -1.83 29.01 38.86
N ASP A 20 -1.57 29.51 37.65
CA ASP A 20 -2.50 30.26 36.81
C ASP A 20 -3.36 29.39 35.90
N GLN A 21 -3.24 28.06 35.99
CA GLN A 21 -4.08 27.06 35.31
C GLN A 21 -4.79 26.13 36.33
N ARG A 22 -4.97 26.59 37.57
CA ARG A 22 -5.65 25.86 38.66
C ARG A 22 -7.03 26.45 38.99
N ASP A 23 -7.71 27.04 38.01
CA ASP A 23 -9.15 27.25 38.11
C ASP A 23 -9.87 25.98 37.65
N PRO A 24 -10.98 25.55 38.29
CA PRO A 24 -11.83 24.48 37.77
C PRO A 24 -12.22 24.61 36.29
N ASP A 25 -12.29 25.82 35.75
CA ASP A 25 -12.64 26.09 34.35
C ASP A 25 -11.41 26.15 33.40
N ASP A 26 -10.19 26.00 33.93
CA ASP A 26 -8.96 25.95 33.14
C ASP A 26 -8.75 24.56 32.52
N ASP A 27 -8.03 24.53 31.41
CA ASP A 27 -7.66 23.37 30.60
C ASP A 27 -6.12 23.38 30.45
N PRO A 28 -5.39 22.69 31.34
CA PRO A 28 -3.94 22.83 31.42
C PRO A 28 -3.18 22.20 30.25
N ASP A 29 -3.67 21.08 29.70
CA ASP A 29 -3.04 20.35 28.59
C ASP A 29 -3.62 20.68 27.21
N GLY A 30 -4.75 21.39 27.16
CA GLY A 30 -5.33 21.96 25.96
C GLY A 30 -6.14 20.97 25.13
N ASP A 31 -6.63 19.90 25.74
CA ASP A 31 -7.35 18.81 25.07
C ASP A 31 -8.86 19.09 24.89
N GLY A 32 -9.36 20.16 25.54
CA GLY A 32 -10.74 20.61 25.49
C GLY A 32 -11.60 20.17 26.69
N LEU A 33 -11.05 19.46 27.66
CA LEU A 33 -11.65 19.25 28.99
C LEU A 33 -11.13 20.27 29.98
N THR A 34 -12.01 20.75 30.85
CA THR A 34 -11.59 21.57 32.00
C THR A 34 -11.16 20.68 33.16
N ASN A 35 -10.37 21.21 34.10
CA ASN A 35 -10.06 20.55 35.38
C ASN A 35 -11.31 19.93 36.06
N GLN A 36 -12.46 20.60 35.92
CA GLN A 36 -13.75 20.11 36.40
C GLN A 36 -14.27 18.90 35.63
N ASP A 37 -14.15 18.90 34.30
CA ASP A 37 -14.56 17.81 33.43
C ASP A 37 -13.63 16.60 33.60
N GLU A 38 -12.32 16.81 33.70
CA GLU A 38 -11.32 15.76 33.93
C GLU A 38 -11.52 15.07 35.27
N PHE A 39 -11.79 15.84 36.33
CA PHE A 39 -12.21 15.26 37.62
C PHE A 39 -13.44 14.35 37.48
N THR A 40 -14.35 14.68 36.56
CA THR A 40 -15.59 13.92 36.33
C THR A 40 -15.33 12.68 35.47
N ALA A 41 -14.46 12.79 34.46
CA ALA A 41 -14.03 11.70 33.59
C ALA A 41 -13.06 10.73 34.28
N GLY A 42 -12.33 11.21 35.30
CA GLY A 42 -11.29 10.46 36.00
C GLY A 42 -9.92 10.51 35.30
N THR A 43 -9.72 11.48 34.41
CA THR A 43 -8.54 11.65 33.56
C THR A 43 -7.45 12.51 34.23
N ASP A 44 -6.25 12.53 33.66
CA ASP A 44 -5.11 13.29 34.16
C ASP A 44 -5.06 14.70 33.55
N PRO A 45 -5.25 15.78 34.34
CA PRO A 45 -5.26 17.18 33.89
C PRO A 45 -3.99 17.75 33.27
N THR A 46 -2.95 16.93 33.15
CA THR A 46 -1.67 17.30 32.56
C THR A 46 -1.29 16.42 31.38
N ASN A 47 -2.15 15.48 31.01
CA ASN A 47 -1.91 14.52 29.96
C ASN A 47 -3.16 14.48 29.06
N PRO A 48 -3.06 15.05 27.83
CA PRO A 48 -4.23 15.21 26.97
C PRO A 48 -4.83 13.89 26.47
N ASP A 49 -4.16 12.76 26.70
CA ASP A 49 -4.55 11.40 26.31
C ASP A 49 -4.18 10.47 27.48
N THR A 50 -5.10 10.30 28.42
CA THR A 50 -4.82 9.64 29.71
C THR A 50 -4.46 8.17 29.55
N ASP A 51 -5.07 7.48 28.58
CA ASP A 51 -4.90 6.04 28.38
C ASP A 51 -3.88 5.69 27.29
N GLY A 52 -3.43 6.69 26.53
CA GLY A 52 -2.34 6.61 25.57
C GLY A 52 -2.71 5.94 24.25
N ASP A 53 -3.99 5.95 23.87
CA ASP A 53 -4.46 5.28 22.67
C ASP A 53 -4.40 6.14 21.39
N GLY A 54 -4.06 7.42 21.54
CA GLY A 54 -3.89 8.40 20.48
C GLY A 54 -5.09 9.32 20.25
N PHE A 55 -6.19 9.15 21.00
CA PHE A 55 -7.29 10.12 21.08
C PHE A 55 -7.18 10.96 22.34
N SER A 56 -7.54 12.24 22.25
CA SER A 56 -7.53 13.07 23.44
C SER A 56 -8.73 12.75 24.34
N ASP A 57 -8.58 12.90 25.66
CA ASP A 57 -9.67 12.63 26.61
C ASP A 57 -10.93 13.44 26.24
N GLY A 58 -10.72 14.69 25.82
CA GLY A 58 -11.75 15.58 25.28
C GLY A 58 -12.42 15.10 24.00
N GLU A 59 -11.68 14.52 23.04
CA GLU A 59 -12.26 13.94 21.83
C GLU A 59 -13.18 12.76 22.17
N GLU A 60 -12.75 11.92 23.09
CA GLU A 60 -13.45 10.73 23.54
C GLU A 60 -14.71 11.04 24.33
N VAL A 61 -14.62 11.91 25.33
CA VAL A 61 -15.78 12.35 26.12
C VAL A 61 -16.83 12.99 25.21
N ASN A 62 -16.41 13.79 24.22
CA ASN A 62 -17.31 14.38 23.24
C ASN A 62 -17.93 13.35 22.28
N ALA A 63 -17.20 12.28 21.94
CA ALA A 63 -17.68 11.16 21.15
C ALA A 63 -18.54 10.16 21.96
N GLY A 64 -18.48 10.23 23.29
CA GLY A 64 -19.15 9.32 24.21
C GLY A 64 -18.41 7.98 24.42
N THR A 65 -17.10 7.96 24.20
CA THR A 65 -16.21 6.82 24.52
C THR A 65 -15.59 6.98 25.90
N ASP A 66 -14.71 6.05 26.30
CA ASP A 66 -14.19 5.94 27.67
C ASP A 66 -12.71 6.30 27.68
N PRO A 67 -12.32 7.50 28.17
CA PRO A 67 -10.94 8.02 28.07
C PRO A 67 -9.94 7.33 29.01
N LEU A 68 -10.33 6.20 29.59
CA LEU A 68 -9.52 5.38 30.50
C LEU A 68 -9.39 3.94 30.00
N ASP A 69 -9.94 3.62 28.84
CA ASP A 69 -9.89 2.30 28.22
C ASP A 69 -9.34 2.40 26.79
N PRO A 70 -8.07 2.02 26.55
CA PRO A 70 -7.41 2.14 25.24
C PRO A 70 -8.06 1.33 24.11
N SER A 71 -9.07 0.51 24.42
CA SER A 71 -9.86 -0.23 23.46
C SER A 71 -11.17 0.47 23.06
N SER A 72 -11.50 1.59 23.69
CA SER A 72 -12.75 2.35 23.57
C SER A 72 -12.61 3.52 22.59
N LYS A 73 -12.41 3.24 21.30
CA LYS A 73 -12.06 4.29 20.32
C LYS A 73 -13.29 5.03 19.76
N PRO A 74 -13.23 6.37 19.57
CA PRO A 74 -14.20 7.09 18.75
C PRO A 74 -14.29 6.50 17.34
N VAL A 75 -15.49 6.50 16.75
CA VAL A 75 -15.74 5.85 15.44
C VAL A 75 -16.34 6.78 14.39
N GLY A 76 -16.17 6.42 13.12
CA GLY A 76 -16.79 7.04 11.97
C GLY A 76 -17.40 6.03 10.99
N THR A 77 -17.67 6.47 9.76
CA THR A 77 -18.24 5.65 8.69
C THR A 77 -17.41 5.77 7.41
N LEU A 78 -17.10 4.64 6.77
CA LEU A 78 -16.52 4.58 5.44
C LEU A 78 -17.54 4.13 4.40
N VAL A 79 -17.71 4.91 3.33
CA VAL A 79 -18.46 4.50 2.14
C VAL A 79 -17.46 4.22 1.04
N ILE A 80 -17.35 2.94 0.64
CA ILE A 80 -16.31 2.48 -0.27
C ILE A 80 -16.98 1.97 -1.55
N SER A 81 -16.49 2.47 -2.68
CA SER A 81 -16.92 2.03 -4.01
C SER A 81 -15.74 1.72 -4.90
N SER A 82 -15.93 0.80 -5.85
CA SER A 82 -14.92 0.49 -6.86
C SER A 82 -15.49 0.30 -8.26
N ALA A 83 -14.64 0.51 -9.26
CA ALA A 83 -14.88 0.13 -10.64
C ALA A 83 -13.79 -0.86 -11.09
N PRO A 84 -14.14 -2.13 -11.40
CA PRO A 84 -15.47 -2.73 -11.30
C PRO A 84 -15.94 -2.87 -9.84
N PRO A 85 -17.26 -2.96 -9.59
CA PRO A 85 -17.79 -3.25 -8.26
C PRO A 85 -17.59 -4.72 -7.90
N GLY A 86 -17.64 -5.04 -6.60
CA GLY A 86 -17.50 -6.39 -6.07
C GLY A 86 -16.09 -6.75 -5.61
N ALA A 87 -15.18 -5.76 -5.53
CA ALA A 87 -13.83 -5.96 -5.01
C ALA A 87 -13.87 -6.22 -3.51
N LYS A 88 -13.09 -7.20 -3.04
CA LYS A 88 -12.91 -7.50 -1.61
C LYS A 88 -12.28 -6.28 -0.92
N ILE A 89 -12.80 -5.93 0.24
CA ILE A 89 -12.37 -4.78 1.05
C ILE A 89 -11.56 -5.32 2.21
N TYR A 90 -10.34 -4.81 2.36
CA TYR A 90 -9.49 -5.07 3.52
C TYR A 90 -9.07 -3.76 4.19
N LEU A 91 -9.04 -3.75 5.52
CA LEU A 91 -8.58 -2.62 6.33
C LEU A 91 -7.39 -3.04 7.20
N ASP A 92 -6.53 -2.07 7.50
CA ASP A 92 -5.46 -2.14 8.49
C ASP A 92 -4.45 -3.27 8.21
N GLY A 93 -4.18 -3.45 6.91
CA GLY A 93 -3.09 -4.27 6.41
C GLY A 93 -1.80 -3.49 6.23
N ASN A 94 -0.95 -4.01 5.36
CA ASN A 94 0.28 -3.39 4.89
C ASN A 94 0.58 -3.89 3.46
N TYR A 95 1.71 -3.51 2.85
CA TYR A 95 2.05 -3.99 1.50
C TYR A 95 2.20 -5.53 1.45
N GLY A 96 2.76 -6.14 2.51
CA GLY A 96 2.94 -7.60 2.62
C GLY A 96 1.75 -8.40 3.17
N TYR A 97 0.78 -7.76 3.83
CA TYR A 97 -0.40 -8.41 4.42
C TYR A 97 -1.67 -7.63 4.07
N LEU A 98 -2.72 -8.29 3.54
CA LEU A 98 -3.89 -7.58 3.02
C LEU A 98 -4.66 -6.78 4.08
N GLY A 99 -4.63 -7.20 5.34
CA GLY A 99 -5.47 -6.65 6.42
C GLY A 99 -6.66 -7.55 6.73
N ARG A 100 -7.60 -7.05 7.53
CA ARG A 100 -8.86 -7.75 7.88
C ARG A 100 -9.89 -7.60 6.78
N TYR A 101 -10.61 -8.68 6.49
CA TYR A 101 -11.66 -8.66 5.48
C TYR A 101 -12.97 -8.01 5.98
N HIS A 102 -13.51 -7.07 5.22
CA HIS A 102 -14.73 -6.29 5.55
C HIS A 102 -15.86 -6.44 4.51
N GLY A 103 -15.80 -7.43 3.62
CA GLY A 103 -16.81 -7.67 2.60
C GLY A 103 -16.38 -7.21 1.20
N ILE A 104 -17.33 -6.81 0.36
CA ILE A 104 -17.06 -6.41 -1.03
C ILE A 104 -17.68 -5.04 -1.36
N THR A 105 -17.10 -4.32 -2.31
CA THR A 105 -17.66 -3.07 -2.82
C THR A 105 -18.97 -3.28 -3.61
N ASN A 106 -19.90 -2.34 -3.64
CA ASN A 106 -19.91 -1.10 -2.87
C ASN A 106 -20.46 -1.36 -1.46
N ALA A 107 -19.81 -0.78 -0.44
CA ALA A 107 -20.15 -1.02 0.96
C ALA A 107 -20.21 0.28 1.76
N THR A 108 -20.95 0.23 2.86
CA THR A 108 -20.91 1.24 3.94
C THR A 108 -20.48 0.50 5.20
N LEU A 109 -19.28 0.80 5.68
CA LEU A 109 -18.73 0.28 6.91
C LEU A 109 -18.97 1.31 8.02
N THR A 110 -19.75 0.96 9.03
CA THR A 110 -19.97 1.79 10.22
C THR A 110 -19.06 1.34 11.34
N ASP A 111 -18.94 2.17 12.37
CA ASP A 111 -18.23 1.84 13.61
C ASP A 111 -16.75 1.49 13.36
N ILE A 112 -16.15 2.12 12.34
CA ILE A 112 -14.72 2.03 12.08
C ILE A 112 -14.04 3.04 13.01
N PRO A 113 -13.00 2.66 13.76
CA PRO A 113 -12.22 3.60 14.55
C PRO A 113 -11.89 4.87 13.74
N ALA A 114 -11.89 6.02 14.39
CA ALA A 114 -11.42 7.23 13.74
C ALA A 114 -9.90 7.14 13.51
N GLY A 115 -9.37 7.98 12.63
CA GLY A 115 -7.94 7.98 12.31
C GLY A 115 -7.64 7.50 10.88
N LYS A 116 -6.39 7.13 10.64
CA LYS A 116 -5.90 6.70 9.33
C LYS A 116 -5.97 5.17 9.25
N HIS A 117 -6.61 4.67 8.20
CA HIS A 117 -6.74 3.24 7.91
C HIS A 117 -6.14 2.94 6.55
N ILE A 118 -5.34 1.87 6.49
CA ILE A 118 -4.84 1.35 5.20
C ILE A 118 -6.00 0.60 4.54
N LEU A 119 -6.46 1.09 3.39
CA LEU A 119 -7.48 0.45 2.58
C LEU A 119 -6.83 -0.34 1.45
N ARG A 120 -7.11 -1.65 1.40
CA ARG A 120 -6.76 -2.47 0.23
C ARG A 120 -8.00 -3.04 -0.43
N LEU A 121 -8.06 -2.95 -1.76
CA LEU A 121 -9.10 -3.60 -2.55
C LEU A 121 -8.48 -4.63 -3.50
N THR A 122 -9.06 -5.82 -3.56
CA THR A 122 -8.62 -6.86 -4.49
C THR A 122 -9.81 -7.45 -5.24
N THR A 123 -9.63 -7.73 -6.52
CA THR A 123 -10.63 -8.44 -7.32
C THR A 123 -9.92 -9.20 -8.45
N PRO A 124 -10.40 -10.41 -8.80
CA PRO A 124 -9.84 -11.14 -9.94
C PRO A 124 -9.86 -10.30 -11.22
N GLY A 125 -8.74 -10.28 -11.91
CA GLY A 125 -8.45 -9.60 -13.16
C GLY A 125 -7.81 -8.23 -12.98
N TYR A 126 -7.57 -7.78 -11.74
CA TYR A 126 -7.18 -6.41 -11.44
C TYR A 126 -6.06 -6.34 -10.41
N GLU A 127 -5.22 -5.32 -10.50
CA GLU A 127 -4.20 -5.02 -9.50
C GLU A 127 -4.83 -4.61 -8.16
N GLY A 128 -4.10 -4.93 -7.09
CA GLY A 128 -4.49 -4.54 -5.75
C GLY A 128 -4.44 -3.02 -5.59
N TYR A 129 -5.57 -2.40 -5.28
CA TYR A 129 -5.61 -0.97 -4.97
C TYR A 129 -5.19 -0.72 -3.52
N TYR A 130 -4.45 0.37 -3.31
CA TYR A 130 -3.96 0.81 -2.02
C TYR A 130 -4.31 2.29 -1.84
N ASP A 131 -4.90 2.66 -0.70
CA ASP A 131 -5.17 4.04 -0.32
C ASP A 131 -5.12 4.22 1.19
N LEU A 132 -4.84 5.44 1.64
CA LEU A 132 -4.84 5.81 3.05
C LEU A 132 -6.13 6.55 3.39
N ALA A 133 -7.13 5.83 3.89
CA ALA A 133 -8.43 6.38 4.21
C ALA A 133 -8.43 7.05 5.59
N LYS A 134 -8.80 8.34 5.65
CA LYS A 134 -8.98 9.04 6.94
C LYS A 134 -10.44 8.97 7.41
N VAL A 135 -10.70 8.23 8.46
CA VAL A 135 -11.99 8.15 9.15
C VAL A 135 -12.08 9.28 10.17
N MET A 136 -13.19 10.01 10.15
CA MET A 136 -13.42 11.14 11.06
C MET A 136 -14.52 10.79 12.06
N ILE A 137 -14.35 11.21 13.31
CA ILE A 137 -15.29 10.96 14.42
C ILE A 137 -16.71 11.39 14.02
N GLY A 138 -17.65 10.45 14.05
CA GLY A 138 -19.07 10.67 13.77
C GLY A 138 -19.42 11.07 12.33
N LEU A 139 -18.44 11.11 11.41
CA LEU A 139 -18.63 11.55 10.03
C LEU A 139 -18.51 10.40 9.03
N THR A 140 -19.01 10.64 7.82
CA THR A 140 -18.85 9.72 6.68
C THR A 140 -17.72 10.20 5.78
N THR A 141 -16.72 9.33 5.58
CA THR A 141 -15.67 9.45 4.56
C THR A 141 -16.04 8.59 3.35
N GLU A 142 -15.99 9.16 2.15
CA GLU A 142 -16.25 8.44 0.88
C GLU A 142 -14.92 8.14 0.17
N VAL A 143 -14.72 6.89 -0.24
CA VAL A 143 -13.58 6.45 -1.07
C VAL A 143 -14.12 5.79 -2.34
N SER A 144 -13.57 6.18 -3.49
CA SER A 144 -13.95 5.66 -4.81
C SER A 144 -12.71 5.24 -5.57
N ALA A 145 -12.54 3.94 -5.78
CA ALA A 145 -11.39 3.38 -6.49
C ALA A 145 -11.75 3.01 -7.94
N THR A 146 -10.81 3.22 -8.86
CA THR A 146 -10.83 2.62 -10.19
C THR A 146 -9.67 1.64 -10.25
N LEU A 147 -9.96 0.36 -10.47
CA LEU A 147 -8.97 -0.70 -10.43
C LEU A 147 -8.38 -0.90 -11.83
N ALA A 148 -7.06 -1.03 -11.91
CA ALA A 148 -6.35 -1.34 -13.15
C ALA A 148 -6.36 -2.84 -13.40
N GLU A 149 -6.40 -3.28 -14.67
CA GLU A 149 -6.33 -4.70 -15.00
C GLU A 149 -4.96 -5.27 -14.60
N SER A 150 -4.95 -6.50 -14.06
CA SER A 150 -3.74 -7.21 -13.68
C SER A 150 -3.00 -7.67 -14.94
N ILE A 151 -1.70 -7.39 -15.00
CA ILE A 151 -0.83 -7.78 -16.11
C ILE A 151 0.35 -8.55 -15.55
N ALA A 152 0.68 -9.68 -16.19
CA ALA A 152 1.88 -10.42 -15.85
C ALA A 152 3.13 -9.55 -16.12
N PRO A 153 3.94 -9.22 -15.09
CA PRO A 153 5.02 -8.26 -15.24
C PRO A 153 6.21 -8.85 -16.00
N ARG A 154 7.00 -7.99 -16.65
CA ARG A 154 8.29 -8.33 -17.26
C ARG A 154 9.38 -7.41 -16.74
N TYR A 155 10.30 -7.97 -15.96
CA TYR A 155 11.32 -7.15 -15.30
C TYR A 155 12.53 -6.82 -16.18
N THR A 156 13.11 -5.67 -15.89
CA THR A 156 14.44 -5.25 -16.36
C THR A 156 15.56 -5.79 -15.46
N THR A 157 16.77 -5.26 -15.64
CA THR A 157 17.88 -5.53 -14.71
C THR A 157 17.67 -4.74 -13.42
N GLY A 158 17.67 -5.43 -12.29
CA GLY A 158 17.50 -4.80 -11.00
C GLY A 158 18.61 -3.81 -10.66
N SER A 159 18.23 -2.69 -10.04
CA SER A 159 19.15 -1.64 -9.58
C SER A 159 19.15 -1.54 -8.06
N PRO A 160 20.31 -1.34 -7.40
CA PRO A 160 20.35 -1.22 -5.95
C PRO A 160 19.71 0.10 -5.51
N LEU A 161 18.82 0.03 -4.51
CA LEU A 161 18.31 1.20 -3.80
C LEU A 161 19.41 1.86 -2.98
N LYS A 162 19.33 3.19 -2.81
CA LYS A 162 20.38 4.01 -2.20
C LYS A 162 19.79 5.01 -1.21
N ASN A 163 20.57 5.34 -0.18
CA ASN A 163 20.27 6.43 0.73
C ASN A 163 20.66 7.81 0.15
N THR A 164 20.37 8.88 0.89
CA THR A 164 20.75 10.28 0.56
C THR A 164 22.24 10.49 0.29
N ASN A 165 23.12 9.66 0.85
CA ASN A 165 24.57 9.74 0.61
C ASN A 165 24.98 9.07 -0.71
N GLY A 166 24.05 8.40 -1.41
CA GLY A 166 24.30 7.64 -2.63
C GLY A 166 24.88 6.24 -2.36
N ASP A 167 25.00 5.85 -1.09
CA ASP A 167 25.40 4.52 -0.68
C ASP A 167 24.20 3.58 -0.80
N PRO A 168 24.40 2.29 -1.16
CA PRO A 168 23.32 1.31 -1.10
C PRO A 168 22.66 1.31 0.28
N LEU A 169 21.36 1.04 0.35
CA LEU A 169 20.72 0.71 1.63
C LEU A 169 21.42 -0.54 2.17
N TYR A 170 22.23 -0.36 3.22
CA TYR A 170 23.25 -1.32 3.62
C TYR A 170 23.44 -1.27 5.15
N PRO A 171 22.57 -1.93 5.92
CA PRO A 171 22.93 -2.29 7.28
C PRO A 171 24.05 -3.34 7.20
N SER A 172 24.92 -3.38 8.21
CA SER A 172 26.16 -4.15 8.16
C SER A 172 25.97 -5.62 7.72
N SER A 173 26.88 -6.13 6.88
CA SER A 173 26.73 -7.36 6.05
C SER A 173 26.13 -8.63 6.70
N ASN A 174 25.49 -9.45 5.86
CA ASN A 174 24.83 -10.77 6.03
C ASN A 174 23.31 -10.71 6.26
N ALA A 175 22.57 -11.37 5.35
CA ALA A 175 21.11 -11.61 5.33
C ALA A 175 20.22 -10.35 5.43
N VAL A 176 19.55 -10.00 4.32
CA VAL A 176 18.70 -8.81 4.19
C VAL A 176 17.30 -9.20 3.76
N ALA A 177 16.32 -8.92 4.61
CA ALA A 177 14.90 -9.06 4.31
C ALA A 177 14.26 -7.68 4.20
N PRO A 178 14.17 -7.10 2.99
CA PRO A 178 13.45 -5.86 2.82
C PRO A 178 11.96 -6.10 3.07
N PHE A 179 11.36 -5.27 3.91
CA PHE A 179 9.93 -5.19 4.07
C PHE A 179 9.49 -3.77 3.73
N VAL A 180 8.60 -3.63 2.76
CA VAL A 180 8.05 -2.32 2.36
C VAL A 180 6.85 -2.00 3.23
N VAL A 181 6.82 -0.79 3.79
CA VAL A 181 5.78 -0.33 4.71
C VAL A 181 5.57 1.16 4.57
N ASP A 182 4.37 1.65 4.83
CA ASP A 182 4.15 3.07 5.16
C ASP A 182 4.19 3.21 6.70
N TRP A 183 5.38 3.40 7.27
CA TRP A 183 5.57 3.28 8.73
C TRP A 183 4.92 4.44 9.46
N ASN A 184 5.15 5.66 8.98
CA ASN A 184 4.68 6.90 9.56
C ASN A 184 3.27 7.31 9.06
N MET A 185 2.63 6.49 8.21
CA MET A 185 1.34 6.74 7.58
C MET A 185 1.31 8.06 6.80
N ASP A 186 2.39 8.40 6.09
CA ASP A 186 2.46 9.59 5.24
C ASP A 186 2.08 9.33 3.77
N GLY A 187 1.77 8.07 3.44
CA GLY A 187 1.37 7.62 2.11
C GLY A 187 2.55 7.23 1.22
N LYS A 188 3.79 7.20 1.75
CA LYS A 188 5.00 6.80 1.01
C LYS A 188 5.51 5.45 1.48
N LYS A 189 6.24 4.77 0.59
CA LYS A 189 6.86 3.48 0.87
C LYS A 189 8.21 3.67 1.56
N ASP A 190 8.24 3.40 2.85
CA ASP A 190 9.45 3.20 3.65
C ASP A 190 9.94 1.75 3.56
N ILE A 191 11.16 1.51 4.07
CA ILE A 191 11.77 0.17 4.07
C ILE A 191 12.24 -0.17 5.48
N LEU A 192 11.88 -1.38 5.94
CA LEU A 192 12.57 -2.05 7.04
C LEU A 192 13.53 -3.09 6.49
N ILE A 193 14.68 -3.23 7.14
CA ILE A 193 15.69 -4.24 6.82
C ILE A 193 16.17 -4.90 8.11
N GLY A 194 16.04 -6.22 8.20
CA GLY A 194 16.75 -7.00 9.22
C GLY A 194 18.17 -7.33 8.80
N ASP A 195 19.07 -7.50 9.77
CA ASP A 195 20.48 -7.81 9.53
C ASP A 195 20.98 -9.05 10.30
N ALA A 196 22.21 -9.48 10.01
CA ALA A 196 22.84 -10.60 10.70
C ALA A 196 23.28 -10.30 12.14
N ALA A 197 23.42 -9.03 12.52
CA ALA A 197 23.87 -8.62 13.85
C ALA A 197 22.73 -8.68 14.89
N GLY A 198 21.48 -8.86 14.45
CA GLY A 198 20.35 -8.90 15.36
C GLY A 198 19.55 -7.60 15.41
N GLU A 199 19.67 -6.77 14.37
CA GLU A 199 19.08 -5.43 14.30
C GLU A 199 18.03 -5.34 13.18
N ILE A 200 17.02 -4.50 13.40
CA ILE A 200 16.04 -4.07 12.41
C ILE A 200 16.27 -2.58 12.17
N HIS A 201 16.54 -2.24 10.92
CA HIS A 201 16.85 -0.91 10.43
C HIS A 201 15.63 -0.33 9.71
N TYR A 202 15.34 0.95 9.95
CA TYR A 202 14.28 1.71 9.32
C TYR A 202 14.88 2.79 8.43
N TYR A 203 14.40 2.84 7.18
CA TYR A 203 14.75 3.83 6.18
C TYR A 203 13.48 4.55 5.72
N GLN A 204 13.27 5.76 6.20
CA GLN A 204 12.15 6.60 5.81
C GLN A 204 12.34 7.13 4.38
N ASN A 205 11.32 7.01 3.53
CA ASN A 205 11.30 7.67 2.23
C ASN A 205 10.89 9.14 2.38
N ILE A 206 11.87 10.04 2.36
CA ILE A 206 11.65 11.49 2.38
C ILE A 206 11.36 12.07 0.98
N GLY A 207 11.57 11.28 -0.07
CA GLY A 207 11.30 11.61 -1.48
C GLY A 207 9.85 11.34 -1.92
N THR A 208 9.69 10.79 -3.12
CA THR A 208 8.42 10.21 -3.61
C THR A 208 8.62 8.72 -3.89
N ASP A 209 7.54 7.98 -4.15
CA ASP A 209 7.66 6.55 -4.50
C ASP A 209 8.33 6.34 -5.86
N GLU A 210 8.07 7.23 -6.84
CA GLU A 210 8.69 7.19 -8.17
C GLU A 210 10.15 7.67 -8.19
N ALA A 211 10.54 8.46 -7.19
CA ALA A 211 11.88 8.99 -7.01
C ALA A 211 12.25 8.93 -5.52
N PRO A 212 12.50 7.72 -4.99
CA PRO A 212 12.70 7.52 -3.56
C PRO A 212 14.02 8.14 -3.13
N GLU A 213 13.96 8.82 -1.99
CA GLU A 213 15.12 9.36 -1.29
C GLU A 213 15.01 8.87 0.15
N PHE A 214 15.89 7.95 0.55
CA PHE A 214 15.86 7.38 1.90
C PHE A 214 16.78 8.15 2.85
N ASP A 215 16.22 8.57 3.98
CA ASP A 215 16.96 9.23 5.04
C ASP A 215 18.00 8.29 5.68
N SER A 216 18.76 8.80 6.66
CA SER A 216 19.73 8.01 7.41
C SER A 216 19.08 6.83 8.14
N ASP A 217 19.83 5.74 8.21
CA ASP A 217 19.50 4.52 8.95
C ASP A 217 19.14 4.81 10.43
N VAL A 218 17.97 4.32 10.84
CA VAL A 218 17.51 4.29 12.24
C VAL A 218 17.39 2.84 12.69
N ILE A 219 18.10 2.45 13.76
CA ILE A 219 17.89 1.14 14.39
C ILE A 219 16.56 1.17 15.13
N LEU A 220 15.56 0.50 14.58
CA LEU A 220 14.21 0.38 15.14
C LEU A 220 14.20 -0.57 16.34
N LEU A 221 14.92 -1.69 16.23
CA LEU A 221 14.98 -2.71 17.28
C LEU A 221 16.31 -3.47 17.20
N SER A 222 16.88 -3.86 18.35
CA SER A 222 18.17 -4.55 18.42
C SER A 222 18.16 -5.68 19.46
N GLY A 223 19.20 -6.53 19.42
CA GLY A 223 19.36 -7.63 20.38
C GLY A 223 18.46 -8.84 20.09
N LEU A 224 18.03 -9.02 18.84
CA LEU A 224 17.02 -10.00 18.42
C LEU A 224 17.55 -11.40 18.11
N GLY A 225 18.87 -11.58 18.06
CA GLY A 225 19.51 -12.84 17.66
C GLY A 225 20.49 -12.61 16.51
N THR A 226 20.50 -13.52 15.54
CA THR A 226 21.27 -13.36 14.30
C THR A 226 20.37 -13.62 13.11
N ASP A 227 20.73 -13.07 11.96
CA ASP A 227 20.05 -13.26 10.68
C ASP A 227 18.55 -12.94 10.76
N ILE A 228 18.26 -11.68 11.09
CA ILE A 228 16.92 -11.21 11.39
C ILE A 228 16.12 -10.94 10.14
N VAL A 229 14.88 -11.43 10.13
CA VAL A 229 13.92 -11.23 9.04
C VAL A 229 12.63 -10.64 9.61
N PRO A 230 12.37 -9.34 9.42
CA PRO A 230 11.16 -8.69 9.91
C PRO A 230 9.98 -8.87 8.95
N PHE A 231 8.78 -8.88 9.52
CA PHE A 231 7.51 -8.71 8.83
C PHE A 231 6.64 -7.79 9.68
N VAL A 232 6.08 -6.73 9.08
CA VAL A 232 5.25 -5.76 9.81
C VAL A 232 3.78 -6.09 9.64
N VAL A 233 3.05 -6.16 10.74
CA VAL A 233 1.61 -6.43 10.75
C VAL A 233 1.00 -5.93 12.06
N ASP A 234 -0.26 -5.50 12.04
CA ASP A 234 -1.04 -5.38 13.29
C ASP A 234 -1.42 -6.78 13.76
N TRP A 235 -0.60 -7.39 14.62
CA TRP A 235 -0.71 -8.80 14.97
C TRP A 235 -1.96 -9.05 15.78
N ASN A 236 -2.16 -8.30 16.87
CA ASN A 236 -3.25 -8.51 17.82
C ASN A 236 -4.58 -7.80 17.42
N ASN A 237 -4.55 -6.95 16.37
CA ASN A 237 -5.66 -6.12 15.89
C ASN A 237 -6.01 -4.95 16.81
N ASP A 238 -5.01 -4.31 17.40
CA ASP A 238 -5.15 -3.11 18.24
C ASP A 238 -4.95 -1.79 17.48
N GLY A 239 -4.60 -1.88 16.19
CA GLY A 239 -4.35 -0.76 15.29
C GLY A 239 -2.90 -0.28 15.27
N ARG A 240 -1.98 -0.94 15.99
CA ARG A 240 -0.54 -0.64 15.99
C ARG A 240 0.24 -1.62 15.15
N LYS A 241 1.38 -1.18 14.61
CA LYS A 241 2.29 -2.02 13.84
C LYS A 241 3.15 -2.86 14.76
N ASP A 242 2.93 -4.17 14.76
CA ASP A 242 3.76 -5.16 15.43
C ASP A 242 4.83 -5.74 14.48
N LEU A 243 5.83 -6.41 15.07
CA LEU A 243 6.89 -7.08 14.33
C LEU A 243 6.84 -8.59 14.51
N ILE A 244 6.77 -9.32 13.40
CA ILE A 244 7.00 -10.76 13.36
C ILE A 244 8.40 -10.99 12.84
N VAL A 245 9.24 -11.62 13.67
CA VAL A 245 10.67 -11.70 13.42
C VAL A 245 11.13 -13.14 13.37
N GLY A 246 11.64 -13.53 12.20
CA GLY A 246 12.40 -14.78 12.03
C GLY A 246 13.87 -14.58 12.37
N ASP A 247 14.51 -15.64 12.88
CA ASP A 247 15.95 -15.64 13.17
C ASP A 247 16.71 -16.83 12.54
N GLY A 248 18.04 -16.72 12.53
CA GLY A 248 18.97 -17.73 12.03
C GLY A 248 18.88 -19.09 12.72
N THR A 249 18.34 -19.16 13.95
CA THR A 249 18.12 -20.42 14.66
C THR A 249 16.86 -21.16 14.20
N GLY A 250 16.01 -20.49 13.42
CA GLY A 250 14.75 -21.03 12.93
C GLY A 250 13.54 -20.64 13.78
N LYS A 251 13.68 -19.72 14.73
CA LYS A 251 12.58 -19.27 15.58
C LYS A 251 11.82 -18.12 14.92
N VAL A 252 10.50 -18.11 15.08
CA VAL A 252 9.65 -16.95 14.77
C VAL A 252 9.12 -16.37 16.08
N THR A 253 9.37 -15.09 16.30
CA THR A 253 9.03 -14.35 17.53
C THR A 253 8.16 -13.14 17.20
N VAL A 254 7.05 -12.96 17.90
CA VAL A 254 6.17 -11.79 17.81
C VAL A 254 6.64 -10.74 18.82
N TYR A 255 6.82 -9.50 18.38
CA TYR A 255 7.11 -8.34 19.21
C TYR A 255 5.95 -7.36 19.06
N GLU A 256 5.07 -7.35 20.05
CA GLU A 256 3.92 -6.43 20.11
C GLU A 256 4.42 -5.02 20.43
N ASN A 257 3.90 -4.03 19.71
CA ASN A 257 4.09 -2.62 19.97
C ASN A 257 3.11 -2.16 21.04
N THR A 258 3.64 -1.84 22.22
CA THR A 258 2.86 -1.31 23.36
C THR A 258 2.86 0.22 23.43
N GLY A 259 3.64 0.89 22.58
CA GLY A 259 3.70 2.35 22.46
C GLY A 259 2.78 2.85 21.35
N THR A 260 3.27 3.79 20.53
CA THR A 260 2.57 4.28 19.33
C THR A 260 3.35 3.87 18.07
N ASP A 261 2.78 4.04 16.88
CA ASP A 261 3.55 3.80 15.64
C ASP A 261 4.68 4.82 15.43
N ALA A 262 4.51 6.05 15.94
CA ALA A 262 5.51 7.10 15.87
C ALA A 262 6.65 6.89 16.88
N GLU A 263 6.32 6.39 18.07
CA GLU A 263 7.25 6.06 19.15
C GLU A 263 6.98 4.62 19.62
N PRO A 264 7.45 3.61 18.86
CA PRO A 264 7.14 2.21 19.15
C PRO A 264 7.89 1.70 20.38
N GLU A 265 7.19 0.94 21.20
CA GLU A 265 7.75 0.23 22.35
C GLU A 265 7.51 -1.26 22.20
N PHE A 266 8.56 -2.00 21.82
CA PHE A 266 8.47 -3.45 21.65
C PHE A 266 8.75 -4.20 22.95
N GLY A 267 7.82 -5.07 23.35
CA GLY A 267 7.97 -5.95 24.51
C GLY A 267 9.04 -7.05 24.34
N GLY A 268 9.17 -7.93 25.33
CA GLY A 268 10.22 -8.96 25.40
C GLY A 268 10.16 -10.10 24.36
N GLY A 269 9.26 -10.03 23.37
CA GLY A 269 9.11 -11.01 22.30
C GLY A 269 8.51 -12.36 22.74
N VAL A 270 7.51 -12.86 22.02
CA VAL A 270 6.89 -14.18 22.27
C VAL A 270 7.18 -15.12 21.11
N ALA A 271 7.86 -16.23 21.40
CA ALA A 271 8.11 -17.30 20.44
C ALA A 271 6.79 -17.98 20.05
N VAL A 272 6.45 -18.03 18.77
CA VAL A 272 5.18 -18.63 18.32
C VAL A 272 5.36 -19.94 17.56
N VAL A 273 6.38 -20.04 16.71
CA VAL A 273 6.72 -21.26 15.97
C VAL A 273 8.24 -21.41 15.82
N SER A 274 8.67 -22.59 15.40
CA SER A 274 10.07 -22.82 15.01
C SER A 274 10.15 -23.80 13.85
N VAL A 275 11.08 -23.53 12.94
CA VAL A 275 11.49 -24.37 11.81
C VAL A 275 12.93 -24.81 11.99
N ALA A 276 13.53 -25.46 10.99
CA ALA A 276 14.82 -26.11 11.16
C ALA A 276 16.00 -25.15 11.42
N ASN A 277 16.05 -24.02 10.73
CA ASN A 277 17.02 -22.92 10.85
C ASN A 277 16.62 -21.80 9.90
N PHE A 278 17.12 -20.58 10.11
CA PHE A 278 16.91 -19.42 9.22
C PHE A 278 15.45 -19.21 8.86
N ALA A 279 14.63 -18.87 9.88
CA ALA A 279 13.20 -18.69 9.71
C ALA A 279 12.90 -17.42 8.91
N ILE A 280 12.10 -17.56 7.85
CA ILE A 280 11.63 -16.46 7.03
C ILE A 280 10.09 -16.43 7.11
N PRO A 281 9.51 -15.65 8.03
CA PRO A 281 8.07 -15.59 8.21
C PRO A 281 7.38 -14.76 7.11
N TRP A 282 6.22 -15.23 6.70
CA TRP A 282 5.25 -14.48 5.91
C TRP A 282 3.88 -14.63 6.55
N VAL A 283 3.29 -13.51 6.99
CA VAL A 283 1.96 -13.50 7.62
C VAL A 283 0.90 -13.44 6.52
N VAL A 284 -0.10 -14.31 6.60
CA VAL A 284 -1.15 -14.42 5.59
C VAL A 284 -2.40 -15.02 6.21
N ASP A 285 -3.59 -14.60 5.77
CA ASP A 285 -4.81 -15.37 6.01
C ASP A 285 -4.90 -16.44 4.93
N TRP A 286 -4.30 -17.61 5.16
CA TRP A 286 -4.09 -18.59 4.11
C TRP A 286 -5.42 -19.18 3.65
N ASN A 287 -6.25 -19.59 4.60
CA ASN A 287 -7.51 -20.30 4.38
C ASN A 287 -8.74 -19.38 4.33
N ASN A 288 -8.54 -18.06 4.29
CA ASN A 288 -9.60 -17.05 4.25
C ASN A 288 -10.56 -17.12 5.46
N ASP A 289 -10.07 -17.52 6.63
CA ASP A 289 -10.86 -17.57 7.87
C ASP A 289 -10.75 -16.29 8.74
N ASN A 290 -10.07 -15.27 8.20
CA ASN A 290 -9.83 -13.96 8.81
C ASN A 290 -8.97 -14.04 10.08
N LYS A 291 -8.09 -15.04 10.16
CA LYS A 291 -7.02 -15.14 11.16
C LYS A 291 -5.66 -15.11 10.48
N LYS A 292 -4.65 -14.69 11.23
CA LYS A 292 -3.27 -14.66 10.76
C LYS A 292 -2.63 -16.05 10.86
N ASP A 293 -2.41 -16.67 9.71
CA ASP A 293 -1.57 -17.85 9.55
C ASP A 293 -0.11 -17.45 9.27
N LEU A 294 0.80 -18.42 9.35
CA LEU A 294 2.22 -18.22 9.07
C LEU A 294 2.70 -19.20 8.00
N LEU A 295 3.21 -18.68 6.89
CA LEU A 295 4.05 -19.43 5.98
C LEU A 295 5.52 -19.13 6.31
N VAL A 296 6.27 -20.14 6.74
CA VAL A 296 7.65 -19.96 7.19
C VAL A 296 8.60 -20.76 6.30
N GLY A 297 9.44 -20.03 5.58
CA GLY A 297 10.57 -20.61 4.87
C GLY A 297 11.72 -20.97 5.83
N ASP A 298 12.53 -21.97 5.46
CA ASP A 298 13.69 -22.37 6.26
C ASP A 298 14.98 -22.54 5.44
N GLY A 299 16.11 -22.63 6.13
CA GLY A 299 17.43 -22.76 5.51
C GLY A 299 17.69 -24.09 4.81
N ASN A 300 16.84 -25.11 5.02
CA ASN A 300 16.88 -26.36 4.25
C ASN A 300 16.08 -26.26 2.94
N GLY A 301 15.41 -25.12 2.69
CA GLY A 301 14.63 -24.89 1.48
C GLY A 301 13.16 -25.31 1.62
N ASN A 302 12.68 -25.65 2.82
CA ASN A 302 11.29 -26.04 3.02
C ASN A 302 10.37 -24.83 3.20
N LEU A 303 9.10 -25.02 2.87
CA LEU A 303 8.01 -24.10 3.14
C LEU A 303 7.04 -24.73 4.14
N ASN A 304 7.00 -24.17 5.35
CA ASN A 304 6.26 -24.69 6.49
C ASN A 304 5.05 -23.80 6.77
N LEU A 305 3.85 -24.28 6.44
CA LEU A 305 2.59 -23.58 6.70
C LEU A 305 2.04 -23.95 8.09
N PHE A 306 1.80 -22.95 8.91
CA PHE A 306 1.20 -23.06 10.24
C PHE A 306 -0.16 -22.36 10.23
N ILE A 307 -1.23 -23.16 10.33
CA ILE A 307 -2.60 -22.64 10.43
C ILE A 307 -2.91 -22.23 11.87
N ASN A 308 -3.41 -21.02 12.07
CA ASN A 308 -3.83 -20.52 13.37
C ASN A 308 -5.25 -21.00 13.70
N THR A 309 -5.34 -22.03 14.55
CA THR A 309 -6.65 -22.51 15.03
C THR A 309 -7.17 -21.71 16.24
N GLY A 310 -6.37 -20.81 16.80
CA GLY A 310 -6.68 -19.98 17.97
C GLY A 310 -7.31 -18.64 17.59
N THR A 311 -6.88 -17.57 18.26
CA THR A 311 -7.14 -16.17 17.90
C THR A 311 -5.84 -15.49 17.49
N ASP A 312 -5.90 -14.31 16.90
CA ASP A 312 -4.70 -13.54 16.57
C ASP A 312 -3.91 -13.14 17.83
N SER A 313 -4.60 -12.66 18.88
CA SER A 313 -4.01 -12.29 20.16
C SER A 313 -3.53 -13.48 21.02
N SER A 314 -3.92 -14.70 20.68
CA SER A 314 -3.50 -15.92 21.37
C SER A 314 -3.46 -17.07 20.37
N PRO A 315 -2.46 -17.06 19.46
CA PRO A 315 -2.38 -17.98 18.35
C PRO A 315 -2.18 -19.42 18.83
N SER A 316 -2.76 -20.37 18.09
CA SER A 316 -2.55 -21.79 18.32
C SER A 316 -2.12 -22.44 17.02
N PHE A 317 -0.81 -22.62 16.87
CA PHE A 317 -0.21 -23.28 15.71
C PHE A 317 0.03 -24.77 15.97
N GLY A 318 -0.47 -25.61 15.06
CA GLY A 318 -0.25 -27.05 15.08
C GLY A 318 1.08 -27.46 14.44
N THR A 319 1.18 -28.75 14.09
CA THR A 319 2.29 -29.26 13.27
C THR A 319 2.29 -28.56 11.91
N PRO A 320 3.46 -28.11 11.40
CA PRO A 320 3.52 -27.46 10.10
C PRO A 320 3.09 -28.40 8.97
N ILE A 321 2.36 -27.84 8.01
CA ILE A 321 1.98 -28.48 6.76
C ILE A 321 3.03 -28.09 5.72
N GLN A 322 3.61 -29.08 5.04
CA GLN A 322 4.49 -28.78 3.92
C GLN A 322 3.67 -28.28 2.74
N VAL A 323 4.02 -27.12 2.19
CA VAL A 323 3.41 -26.64 0.95
C VAL A 323 3.87 -27.54 -0.20
N THR A 324 2.95 -27.96 -1.06
CA THR A 324 3.23 -28.89 -2.15
C THR A 324 2.99 -28.28 -3.52
N ALA A 325 3.84 -28.62 -4.48
CA ALA A 325 3.63 -28.41 -5.91
C ALA A 325 3.52 -29.76 -6.60
N GLU A 326 2.53 -29.93 -7.47
CA GLU A 326 2.30 -31.18 -8.22
C GLU A 326 2.26 -32.44 -7.32
N GLY A 327 1.78 -32.31 -6.09
CA GLY A 327 1.65 -33.40 -5.11
C GLY A 327 2.93 -33.78 -4.35
N SER A 328 4.03 -33.05 -4.52
CA SER A 328 5.27 -33.21 -3.76
C SER A 328 5.60 -31.95 -2.96
N PRO A 329 6.23 -32.06 -1.77
CA PRO A 329 6.69 -30.88 -1.03
C PRO A 329 7.56 -29.97 -1.90
N ILE A 330 7.32 -28.67 -1.83
CA ILE A 330 8.22 -27.67 -2.42
C ILE A 330 9.47 -27.63 -1.55
N ILE A 331 10.59 -28.07 -2.12
CA ILE A 331 11.91 -27.99 -1.51
C ILE A 331 12.80 -27.24 -2.49
N ILE A 332 13.24 -26.05 -2.10
CA ILE A 332 14.11 -25.21 -2.90
C ILE A 332 15.52 -25.78 -2.88
N ASP A 333 15.99 -26.25 -4.03
CA ASP A 333 17.35 -26.75 -4.20
C ASP A 333 18.36 -25.66 -3.83
N GLY A 334 19.33 -26.02 -2.98
CA GLY A 334 20.32 -25.09 -2.42
C GLY A 334 19.93 -24.48 -1.07
N GLY A 335 18.65 -24.53 -0.66
CA GLY A 335 18.16 -24.07 0.64
C GLY A 335 17.75 -22.59 0.69
N ASN A 336 17.47 -22.11 1.90
CA ASN A 336 17.01 -20.74 2.22
C ASN A 336 15.76 -20.33 1.42
N ALA A 337 14.66 -21.07 1.59
CA ALA A 337 13.40 -20.74 0.92
C ALA A 337 12.83 -19.44 1.51
N SER A 338 12.64 -18.40 0.71
CA SER A 338 12.09 -17.11 1.15
C SER A 338 10.72 -16.87 0.52
N PRO A 339 9.60 -17.17 1.20
CA PRO A 339 8.26 -17.01 0.64
C PRO A 339 7.84 -15.55 0.48
N CYS A 340 7.06 -15.28 -0.57
CA CYS A 340 6.26 -14.07 -0.78
C CYS A 340 4.92 -14.51 -1.39
N VAL A 341 3.82 -14.32 -0.66
CA VAL A 341 2.47 -14.77 -1.06
C VAL A 341 1.68 -13.60 -1.62
N MET A 342 1.14 -13.75 -2.83
CA MET A 342 0.33 -12.72 -3.48
C MET A 342 -0.41 -13.28 -4.70
N ASP A 343 -1.36 -12.53 -5.26
CA ASP A 343 -2.08 -12.90 -6.49
C ASP A 343 -1.31 -12.41 -7.73
N TRP A 344 -0.50 -13.28 -8.33
CA TRP A 344 0.51 -12.92 -9.32
C TRP A 344 -0.09 -12.69 -10.69
N ASP A 345 -0.88 -13.64 -11.17
CA ASP A 345 -1.53 -13.54 -12.47
C ASP A 345 -2.89 -12.80 -12.41
N GLY A 346 -3.32 -12.40 -11.22
CA GLY A 346 -4.55 -11.67 -11.01
C GLY A 346 -5.78 -12.57 -11.07
N ASP A 347 -5.68 -13.88 -10.94
CA ASP A 347 -6.85 -14.76 -10.97
C ASP A 347 -7.66 -14.78 -9.66
N GLY A 348 -7.20 -14.03 -8.66
CA GLY A 348 -7.83 -13.88 -7.35
C GLY A 348 -7.41 -14.92 -6.32
N LYS A 349 -6.39 -15.74 -6.62
CA LYS A 349 -5.86 -16.77 -5.73
C LYS A 349 -4.47 -16.40 -5.25
N LYS A 350 -4.08 -17.00 -4.13
CA LYS A 350 -2.73 -16.85 -3.59
C LYS A 350 -1.74 -17.68 -4.40
N ASP A 351 -0.93 -17.01 -5.20
CA ASP A 351 0.30 -17.51 -5.80
C ASP A 351 1.47 -17.36 -4.84
N LEU A 352 2.62 -17.92 -5.24
CA LEU A 352 3.79 -17.97 -4.39
C LEU A 352 5.06 -17.65 -5.19
N LEU A 353 5.81 -16.66 -4.72
CA LEU A 353 7.19 -16.43 -5.10
C LEU A 353 8.10 -16.97 -3.99
N VAL A 354 9.19 -17.61 -4.37
CA VAL A 354 10.15 -18.19 -3.42
C VAL A 354 11.57 -17.83 -3.82
N GLY A 355 12.23 -17.03 -2.98
CA GLY A 355 13.66 -16.78 -3.07
C GLY A 355 14.48 -17.99 -2.60
N CYS A 356 15.76 -18.02 -2.94
CA CYS A 356 16.66 -19.13 -2.65
C CYS A 356 18.09 -18.68 -2.34
N LYS A 357 18.88 -19.59 -1.78
CA LYS A 357 20.30 -19.38 -1.49
C LYS A 357 21.13 -18.97 -2.70
N GLU A 358 20.77 -19.46 -3.88
CA GLU A 358 21.50 -19.17 -5.13
C GLU A 358 21.21 -17.77 -5.69
N GLY A 359 20.24 -17.05 -5.12
CA GLY A 359 19.87 -15.69 -5.50
C GLY A 359 18.78 -15.61 -6.55
N LYS A 360 18.25 -16.74 -7.04
CA LYS A 360 17.10 -16.78 -7.96
C LYS A 360 15.77 -16.62 -7.24
N VAL A 361 14.73 -16.23 -7.96
CA VAL A 361 13.36 -16.23 -7.45
C VAL A 361 12.52 -17.17 -8.31
N TYR A 362 11.75 -18.05 -7.68
CA TYR A 362 10.88 -19.01 -8.37
C TYR A 362 9.41 -18.63 -8.19
N LEU A 363 8.63 -18.75 -9.27
CA LEU A 363 7.18 -18.53 -9.28
C LEU A 363 6.43 -19.85 -9.31
N TYR A 364 5.41 -19.96 -8.46
CA TYR A 364 4.48 -21.08 -8.36
C TYR A 364 3.05 -20.54 -8.49
N LEU A 365 2.40 -20.84 -9.62
CA LEU A 365 1.02 -20.41 -9.87
C LEU A 365 0.01 -21.38 -9.25
N ASN A 366 -0.98 -20.86 -8.55
CA ASN A 366 -2.02 -21.62 -7.90
C ASN A 366 -3.23 -21.80 -8.83
N SER A 367 -3.29 -22.96 -9.49
CA SER A 367 -4.48 -23.31 -10.30
C SER A 367 -5.69 -23.79 -9.48
N GLY A 368 -5.54 -24.00 -8.16
CA GLY A 368 -6.53 -24.58 -7.26
C GLY A 368 -7.42 -23.54 -6.57
N THR A 369 -7.56 -23.65 -5.25
CA THR A 369 -8.14 -22.60 -4.37
C THR A 369 -7.13 -22.20 -3.31
N ASP A 370 -7.42 -21.16 -2.53
CA ASP A 370 -6.54 -20.75 -1.43
C ASP A 370 -6.48 -21.82 -0.31
N GLU A 371 -7.63 -22.40 0.04
CA GLU A 371 -7.73 -23.41 1.11
C GLU A 371 -7.16 -24.77 0.68
N SER A 372 -7.02 -25.01 -0.62
CA SER A 372 -6.51 -26.25 -1.20
C SER A 372 -5.76 -25.94 -2.50
N PRO A 373 -4.54 -25.39 -2.38
CA PRO A 373 -3.81 -24.90 -3.54
C PRO A 373 -3.31 -26.04 -4.41
N SER A 374 -3.23 -25.75 -5.70
CA SER A 374 -2.64 -26.63 -6.71
C SER A 374 -1.56 -25.85 -7.45
N PHE A 375 -0.39 -25.75 -6.81
CA PHE A 375 0.76 -25.02 -7.35
C PHE A 375 1.38 -25.75 -8.55
N SER A 376 1.75 -24.96 -9.57
CA SER A 376 2.58 -25.39 -10.69
C SER A 376 3.96 -25.84 -10.22
N SER A 377 4.73 -26.47 -11.11
CA SER A 377 6.17 -26.54 -10.96
C SER A 377 6.77 -25.12 -10.88
N GLY A 378 7.80 -24.96 -10.05
CA GLY A 378 8.44 -23.66 -9.81
C GLY A 378 9.29 -23.25 -11.00
N GLU A 379 8.96 -22.10 -11.60
CA GLU A 379 9.70 -21.56 -12.74
C GLU A 379 10.57 -20.37 -12.30
N PRO A 380 11.85 -20.30 -12.73
CA PRO A 380 12.67 -19.15 -12.40
C PRO A 380 12.10 -17.89 -13.07
N MET A 381 11.91 -16.87 -12.25
CA MET A 381 11.55 -15.52 -12.67
C MET A 381 12.55 -14.98 -13.68
N LYS A 382 12.11 -14.09 -14.57
CA LYS A 382 12.94 -13.54 -15.65
C LYS A 382 13.17 -12.05 -15.49
N ALA A 383 14.39 -11.63 -15.82
CA ALA A 383 14.81 -10.25 -16.02
C ALA A 383 15.34 -10.14 -17.46
N GLY A 384 14.52 -9.61 -18.37
CA GLY A 384 14.70 -9.80 -19.82
C GLY A 384 14.70 -11.30 -20.19
N ASP A 385 15.72 -11.75 -20.92
CA ASP A 385 15.87 -13.17 -21.31
C ASP A 385 16.57 -14.03 -20.24
N ALA A 386 17.17 -13.41 -19.23
CA ALA A 386 17.93 -14.09 -18.18
C ALA A 386 17.04 -14.47 -16.98
N ASP A 387 17.45 -15.48 -16.23
CA ASP A 387 16.88 -15.71 -14.90
C ASP A 387 17.13 -14.48 -14.03
N LEU A 388 16.08 -13.96 -13.41
CA LEU A 388 16.18 -12.95 -12.37
C LEU A 388 16.99 -13.56 -11.23
N SER A 389 18.11 -12.93 -10.93
CA SER A 389 19.01 -13.37 -9.88
C SER A 389 19.70 -12.18 -9.25
N VAL A 390 19.77 -12.20 -7.92
CA VAL A 390 20.74 -11.42 -7.15
C VAL A 390 21.95 -12.31 -6.83
N SER A 391 22.87 -11.83 -5.99
CA SER A 391 24.11 -12.56 -5.71
C SER A 391 23.89 -13.92 -5.03
N SER A 392 23.02 -13.95 -4.02
CA SER A 392 22.67 -15.13 -3.20
C SER A 392 21.70 -14.73 -2.10
N ASN A 393 20.97 -15.70 -1.53
CA ASN A 393 19.90 -15.51 -0.54
C ASN A 393 18.91 -14.43 -0.99
N SER A 394 18.27 -14.64 -2.14
CA SER A 394 17.20 -13.76 -2.61
C SER A 394 16.05 -13.76 -1.61
N MET A 395 15.60 -12.56 -1.25
CA MET A 395 14.40 -12.34 -0.44
C MET A 395 13.43 -11.45 -1.23
N PRO A 396 12.46 -12.04 -1.95
CA PRO A 396 11.54 -11.29 -2.79
C PRO A 396 10.45 -10.60 -1.97
N PHE A 397 10.08 -9.39 -2.38
CA PHE A 397 8.92 -8.65 -1.90
C PHE A 397 8.25 -7.99 -3.10
N VAL A 398 7.00 -8.35 -3.38
CA VAL A 398 6.24 -7.81 -4.52
C VAL A 398 5.42 -6.61 -4.07
N VAL A 399 5.53 -5.50 -4.78
CA VAL A 399 4.79 -4.27 -4.52
C VAL A 399 4.74 -3.44 -5.80
N ASP A 400 3.66 -2.71 -6.05
CA ASP A 400 3.68 -1.64 -7.04
C ASP A 400 4.52 -0.49 -6.46
N TRP A 401 5.80 -0.42 -6.83
CA TRP A 401 6.76 0.46 -6.18
C TRP A 401 6.48 1.91 -6.53
N ASN A 402 6.25 2.20 -7.82
CA ASN A 402 6.12 3.55 -8.37
C ASN A 402 4.65 4.00 -8.54
N ASN A 403 3.68 3.23 -8.06
CA ASN A 403 2.24 3.51 -8.16
C ASN A 403 1.74 3.59 -9.61
N ASP A 404 2.35 2.86 -10.55
CA ASP A 404 1.91 2.79 -11.94
C ASP A 404 0.84 1.72 -12.20
N ASN A 405 0.43 0.99 -11.15
CA ASN A 405 -0.47 -0.15 -11.17
C ASN A 405 0.12 -1.34 -11.92
N ILE A 406 1.41 -1.60 -11.75
CA ILE A 406 2.10 -2.81 -12.17
C ILE A 406 2.92 -3.34 -10.99
N LYS A 407 2.98 -4.66 -10.85
CA LYS A 407 3.75 -5.31 -9.79
C LYS A 407 5.26 -5.17 -10.02
N ASP A 408 5.93 -4.38 -9.20
CA ASP A 408 7.41 -4.38 -9.10
C ASP A 408 7.90 -5.43 -8.11
N LEU A 409 9.21 -5.71 -8.17
CA LEU A 409 9.83 -6.69 -7.31
C LEU A 409 11.07 -6.11 -6.62
N LEU A 410 11.04 -6.05 -5.29
CA LEU A 410 12.23 -5.83 -4.48
C LEU A 410 12.85 -7.19 -4.14
N VAL A 411 14.17 -7.29 -4.27
CA VAL A 411 14.90 -8.50 -3.88
C VAL A 411 16.09 -8.12 -3.01
N GLY A 412 16.05 -8.51 -1.74
CA GLY A 412 17.20 -8.47 -0.84
C GLY A 412 18.21 -9.56 -1.19
N ASP A 413 19.49 -9.33 -0.91
CA ASP A 413 20.55 -10.33 -1.05
C ASP A 413 21.40 -10.48 0.21
N LYS A 414 22.21 -11.54 0.28
CA LYS A 414 23.04 -11.81 1.47
C LYS A 414 24.04 -10.69 1.78
N ASP A 415 24.44 -9.91 0.78
CA ASP A 415 25.57 -8.99 0.95
C ASP A 415 25.14 -7.72 1.67
N GLY A 416 23.84 -7.43 1.76
CA GLY A 416 23.36 -6.16 2.28
C GLY A 416 22.49 -5.38 1.30
N ARG A 417 22.33 -5.82 0.04
CA ARG A 417 21.75 -4.99 -1.02
C ARG A 417 20.27 -5.27 -1.21
N VAL A 418 19.50 -4.22 -1.45
CA VAL A 418 18.12 -4.30 -1.92
C VAL A 418 18.07 -3.86 -3.38
N PHE A 419 17.66 -4.76 -4.27
CA PHE A 419 17.51 -4.49 -5.69
C PHE A 419 16.04 -4.24 -6.01
N LEU A 420 15.75 -3.14 -6.69
CA LEU A 420 14.46 -2.89 -7.32
C LEU A 420 14.50 -3.39 -8.77
N PHE A 421 13.62 -4.32 -9.09
CA PHE A 421 13.33 -4.78 -10.44
C PHE A 421 12.03 -4.15 -10.87
N GLU A 422 12.15 -3.06 -11.64
CA GLU A 422 11.01 -2.38 -12.23
C GLU A 422 10.54 -3.13 -13.47
N GLU A 423 9.23 -3.12 -13.71
CA GLU A 423 8.68 -3.58 -14.97
C GLU A 423 9.19 -2.70 -16.12
N GLU A 424 9.67 -3.36 -17.17
CA GLU A 424 9.88 -2.68 -18.45
C GLU A 424 8.50 -2.59 -19.06
N ALA A 425 7.84 -1.43 -18.97
CA ALA A 425 6.58 -1.19 -19.66
C ALA A 425 6.71 -1.70 -21.09
N GLU A 426 6.24 -2.92 -21.35
CA GLU A 426 5.95 -3.34 -22.70
C GLU A 426 4.82 -2.41 -23.04
N ALA A 427 5.15 -1.30 -23.68
CA ALA A 427 4.25 -0.20 -23.89
C ALA A 427 3.01 -0.74 -24.61
N ARG A 428 1.97 -1.02 -23.84
CA ARG A 428 0.74 -1.65 -24.31
C ARG A 428 -0.36 -0.70 -23.95
N GLY A 429 -0.69 0.08 -24.95
CA GLY A 429 -1.67 1.12 -24.86
C GLY A 429 -1.55 2.09 -26.02
N PRO A 430 -2.58 2.89 -26.26
CA PRO A 430 -2.59 3.90 -27.32
C PRO A 430 -1.38 4.86 -27.22
N LEU A 431 -0.87 5.12 -26.01
CA LEU A 431 0.21 6.09 -25.76
C LEU A 431 1.63 5.51 -25.85
N ALA A 432 1.77 4.23 -26.21
CA ALA A 432 3.05 3.53 -26.22
C ALA A 432 4.12 4.23 -27.06
N GLY A 433 5.21 4.66 -26.41
CA GLY A 433 6.32 5.36 -27.06
C GLY A 433 5.97 6.75 -27.61
N LEU A 434 4.89 7.37 -27.15
CA LEU A 434 4.52 8.76 -27.44
C LEU A 434 4.87 9.66 -26.24
N GLU A 435 5.22 10.91 -26.50
CA GLU A 435 5.53 11.91 -25.47
C GLU A 435 4.50 13.05 -25.50
N VAL A 436 4.37 13.80 -24.40
CA VAL A 436 3.50 14.98 -24.35
C VAL A 436 4.07 16.12 -25.21
N VAL A 437 3.26 16.65 -26.12
CA VAL A 437 3.67 17.65 -27.12
C VAL A 437 2.80 18.92 -27.12
N ASP A 438 2.13 19.23 -26.01
CA ASP A 438 1.27 20.42 -25.89
C ASP A 438 1.93 21.74 -26.35
N PRO A 439 3.24 22.00 -26.11
CA PRO A 439 3.90 23.21 -26.62
C PRO A 439 3.96 23.32 -28.15
N TYR A 440 3.81 22.21 -28.87
CA TYR A 440 3.90 22.15 -30.33
C TYR A 440 2.55 22.31 -31.02
N VAL A 441 1.44 22.28 -30.27
CA VAL A 441 0.10 22.35 -30.83
C VAL A 441 -0.68 23.53 -30.30
N ARG A 442 -1.52 24.11 -31.15
CA ARG A 442 -2.57 25.04 -30.76
C ARG A 442 -3.91 24.42 -31.10
N TRP A 443 -4.84 24.44 -30.16
CA TRP A 443 -6.16 23.88 -30.35
C TRP A 443 -7.23 24.96 -30.42
N SER A 444 -8.33 24.65 -31.11
CA SER A 444 -9.51 25.50 -31.20
C SER A 444 -10.76 24.64 -31.26
N ALA A 445 -11.84 25.13 -30.65
CA ALA A 445 -13.14 24.47 -30.70
C ALA A 445 -14.07 25.22 -31.67
N SER A 446 -14.79 24.46 -32.48
CA SER A 446 -15.83 24.98 -33.37
C SER A 446 -17.09 24.12 -33.29
N ARG A 447 -18.19 24.58 -33.90
CA ARG A 447 -19.49 23.88 -33.92
C ARG A 447 -19.98 23.41 -32.54
N VAL A 448 -19.73 24.21 -31.50
CA VAL A 448 -20.13 23.91 -30.13
C VAL A 448 -21.66 23.82 -30.03
N ARG A 449 -22.17 22.69 -29.53
CA ARG A 449 -23.60 22.41 -29.37
C ARG A 449 -23.87 21.68 -28.06
N PHE A 450 -25.02 21.97 -27.46
CA PHE A 450 -25.57 21.19 -26.36
C PHE A 450 -26.96 20.67 -26.72
N ASP A 451 -27.08 19.36 -26.92
CA ASP A 451 -28.36 18.68 -27.11
C ASP A 451 -29.03 18.48 -25.75
N ARG A 452 -29.96 19.39 -25.42
CA ARG A 452 -30.70 19.35 -24.16
C ARG A 452 -31.57 18.10 -23.98
N ARG A 453 -31.98 17.44 -25.06
CA ARG A 453 -32.83 16.24 -25.00
C ARG A 453 -32.03 15.01 -24.62
N ARG A 454 -30.82 14.89 -25.17
CA ARG A 454 -29.91 13.77 -24.89
C ARG A 454 -28.95 14.04 -23.71
N GLY A 455 -28.83 15.30 -23.29
CA GLY A 455 -27.84 15.70 -22.30
C GLY A 455 -26.41 15.61 -22.83
N VAL A 456 -26.21 15.82 -24.13
CA VAL A 456 -24.89 15.67 -24.77
C VAL A 456 -24.32 17.03 -25.15
N PHE A 457 -23.11 17.31 -24.71
CA PHE A 457 -22.32 18.47 -25.15
C PHE A 457 -21.32 18.01 -26.20
N SER A 458 -21.26 18.67 -27.36
CA SER A 458 -20.35 18.29 -28.45
C SER A 458 -19.73 19.49 -29.14
N PHE A 459 -18.51 19.33 -29.62
CA PHE A 459 -17.82 20.31 -30.46
C PHE A 459 -16.80 19.63 -31.39
N ASP A 460 -16.37 20.35 -32.42
CA ASP A 460 -15.27 19.94 -33.29
C ASP A 460 -13.97 20.53 -32.71
N LEU A 461 -13.05 19.67 -32.28
CA LEU A 461 -11.71 20.01 -31.78
C LEU A 461 -10.71 19.96 -32.92
N THR A 462 -10.13 21.11 -33.26
CA THR A 462 -9.06 21.25 -34.25
C THR A 462 -7.72 21.43 -33.57
N LEU A 463 -6.76 20.56 -33.89
CA LEU A 463 -5.36 20.68 -33.49
C LEU A 463 -4.55 21.24 -34.66
N MET A 464 -3.75 22.27 -34.43
CA MET A 464 -2.84 22.86 -35.39
C MET A 464 -1.40 22.73 -34.88
N ASN A 465 -0.49 22.16 -35.66
CA ASN A 465 0.93 22.16 -35.32
C ASN A 465 1.48 23.58 -35.51
N VAL A 466 1.93 24.19 -34.42
CA VAL A 466 2.50 25.55 -34.39
C VAL A 466 4.02 25.55 -34.22
N SER A 467 4.64 24.38 -34.16
CA SER A 467 6.09 24.22 -34.14
C SER A 467 6.68 24.21 -35.55
N ASP A 468 8.01 24.24 -35.62
CA ASP A 468 8.80 24.00 -36.84
C ASP A 468 9.11 22.51 -37.07
N LYS A 469 8.66 21.63 -36.18
CA LYS A 469 8.90 20.18 -36.20
C LYS A 469 7.73 19.42 -36.81
N HIS A 470 7.98 18.17 -37.22
CA HIS A 470 6.91 17.27 -37.62
C HIS A 470 6.43 16.46 -36.41
N LEU A 471 5.11 16.38 -36.22
CA LEU A 471 4.52 15.39 -35.33
C LEU A 471 4.25 14.15 -36.17
N VAL A 472 4.81 13.01 -35.77
CA VAL A 472 4.82 11.79 -36.58
C VAL A 472 4.26 10.60 -35.80
N GLY A 473 3.79 9.60 -36.54
CA GLY A 473 3.18 8.41 -35.97
C GLY A 473 1.77 8.73 -35.47
N SER A 474 1.48 8.32 -34.24
CA SER A 474 0.18 8.55 -33.62
C SER A 474 0.10 9.94 -32.99
N VAL A 475 -1.03 10.60 -33.16
CA VAL A 475 -1.37 11.85 -32.48
C VAL A 475 -2.62 11.57 -31.65
N ILE A 476 -2.48 11.60 -30.34
CA ILE A 476 -3.54 11.16 -29.41
C ILE A 476 -3.87 12.27 -28.45
N VAL A 477 -5.16 12.55 -28.28
CA VAL A 477 -5.67 13.53 -27.33
C VAL A 477 -6.32 12.81 -26.18
N VAL A 478 -5.80 13.00 -24.97
CA VAL A 478 -6.34 12.40 -23.75
C VAL A 478 -7.07 13.48 -22.96
N VAL A 479 -8.29 13.19 -22.50
CA VAL A 479 -9.02 14.07 -21.56
C VAL A 479 -8.54 13.75 -20.15
N THR A 480 -7.76 14.65 -19.57
CA THR A 480 -7.04 14.39 -18.31
C THR A 480 -7.85 14.73 -17.07
N SER A 481 -8.82 15.63 -17.18
CA SER A 481 -9.70 15.99 -16.07
C SER A 481 -11.04 16.55 -16.56
N ILE A 482 -12.08 16.39 -15.75
CA ILE A 482 -13.41 17.01 -15.93
C ILE A 482 -13.84 17.56 -14.56
N SER A 483 -14.13 18.86 -14.48
CA SER A 483 -14.33 19.56 -13.20
C SER A 483 -15.63 19.24 -12.47
N VAL A 484 -16.48 18.36 -13.03
CA VAL A 484 -17.82 18.08 -12.53
C VAL A 484 -18.07 16.58 -12.55
N SER A 485 -18.27 16.02 -11.36
CA SER A 485 -18.63 14.61 -11.20
C SER A 485 -19.93 14.26 -11.93
N GLY A 486 -19.92 13.13 -12.63
CA GLY A 486 -21.03 12.62 -13.45
C GLY A 486 -21.09 13.15 -14.89
N VAL A 487 -20.11 13.96 -15.32
CA VAL A 487 -19.90 14.28 -16.74
C VAL A 487 -18.82 13.33 -17.30
N THR A 488 -19.12 12.60 -18.37
CA THR A 488 -18.19 11.62 -18.97
C THR A 488 -18.00 11.86 -20.47
N VAL A 489 -16.95 11.30 -21.07
CA VAL A 489 -16.73 11.36 -22.52
C VAL A 489 -17.59 10.30 -23.22
N ALA A 490 -18.30 10.68 -24.28
CA ALA A 490 -19.34 9.84 -24.89
C ALA A 490 -18.89 9.07 -26.14
N ASN A 491 -17.82 9.51 -26.82
CA ASN A 491 -17.40 8.98 -28.12
C ASN A 491 -15.86 8.84 -28.26
N ALA A 492 -15.18 8.53 -27.16
CA ALA A 492 -13.76 8.20 -27.16
C ALA A 492 -13.47 6.96 -28.01
N ASP A 493 -12.26 6.83 -28.55
CA ASP A 493 -11.84 5.60 -29.24
C ASP A 493 -11.48 4.47 -28.27
N GLY A 494 -11.17 4.85 -27.04
CA GLY A 494 -10.82 3.95 -25.96
C GLY A 494 -10.43 4.73 -24.72
N GLU A 495 -9.88 4.00 -23.77
CA GLU A 495 -9.33 4.51 -22.53
C GLU A 495 -7.85 4.16 -22.44
N THR A 496 -7.10 5.06 -21.81
CA THR A 496 -5.71 4.82 -21.39
C THR A 496 -5.70 3.78 -20.26
N PRO A 497 -4.54 3.17 -19.94
CA PRO A 497 -4.45 2.20 -18.85
C PRO A 497 -4.97 2.76 -17.51
N ASP A 498 -4.76 4.05 -17.23
CA ASP A 498 -5.28 4.76 -16.05
C ASP A 498 -6.74 5.24 -16.21
N GLY A 499 -7.50 4.65 -17.14
CA GLY A 499 -8.94 4.87 -17.33
C GLY A 499 -9.31 6.21 -17.96
N LYS A 500 -8.34 7.03 -18.41
CA LYS A 500 -8.64 8.33 -19.04
C LYS A 500 -9.08 8.14 -20.50
N PRO A 501 -10.21 8.72 -20.93
CA PRO A 501 -10.69 8.56 -22.30
C PRO A 501 -9.82 9.33 -23.29
N TYR A 502 -9.57 8.74 -24.46
CA TYR A 502 -8.74 9.36 -25.50
C TYR A 502 -9.40 9.36 -26.88
N PHE A 503 -8.88 10.23 -27.74
CA PHE A 503 -9.21 10.34 -29.16
C PHE A 503 -7.95 10.17 -30.00
N ASP A 504 -7.95 9.21 -30.91
CA ASP A 504 -6.87 8.93 -31.84
C ASP A 504 -7.05 9.72 -33.16
N TYR A 505 -6.14 10.64 -33.44
CA TYR A 505 -6.16 11.44 -34.66
C TYR A 505 -5.36 10.81 -35.81
N SER A 506 -4.72 9.65 -35.60
CA SER A 506 -3.80 9.01 -36.55
C SER A 506 -4.42 8.80 -37.93
N ALA A 507 -5.67 8.36 -37.99
CA ALA A 507 -6.38 8.11 -39.25
C ALA A 507 -6.68 9.39 -40.06
N LEU A 508 -6.54 10.57 -39.44
CA LEU A 508 -6.79 11.87 -40.06
C LEU A 508 -5.50 12.48 -40.66
N LEU A 509 -4.34 11.90 -40.36
CA LEU A 509 -3.04 12.42 -40.80
C LEU A 509 -2.74 12.00 -42.24
N VAL A 510 -2.19 12.92 -43.03
CA VAL A 510 -1.77 12.63 -44.41
C VAL A 510 -0.35 12.05 -44.39
N GLY A 511 -0.23 10.75 -44.66
CA GLY A 511 1.07 10.06 -44.64
C GLY A 511 1.63 9.84 -43.24
N GLY A 512 0.77 9.79 -42.21
CA GLY A 512 1.18 9.50 -40.83
C GLY A 512 1.93 10.63 -40.12
N ARG A 513 1.77 11.88 -40.59
CA ARG A 513 2.40 13.07 -40.01
C ARG A 513 1.48 14.28 -40.00
N LEU A 514 1.72 15.20 -39.06
CA LEU A 514 1.16 16.54 -39.00
C LEU A 514 2.29 17.56 -39.12
N GLY A 515 2.43 18.18 -40.28
CA GLY A 515 3.51 19.12 -40.57
C GLY A 515 3.30 20.52 -39.97
N PRO A 516 4.35 21.37 -39.99
CA PRO A 516 4.27 22.75 -39.53
C PRO A 516 3.11 23.53 -40.19
N GLY A 517 2.24 24.12 -39.39
CA GLY A 517 1.08 24.89 -39.85
C GLY A 517 -0.12 24.05 -40.34
N GLU A 518 -0.01 22.73 -40.39
CA GLU A 518 -1.12 21.84 -40.72
C GLU A 518 -2.06 21.64 -39.53
N SER A 519 -3.30 21.29 -39.82
CA SER A 519 -4.31 21.05 -38.78
C SER A 519 -5.20 19.85 -39.09
N VAL A 520 -5.62 19.16 -38.04
CA VAL A 520 -6.60 18.07 -38.09
C VAL A 520 -7.76 18.35 -37.14
N THR A 521 -8.97 17.95 -37.55
CA THR A 521 -10.20 18.23 -36.80
C THR A 521 -10.97 16.95 -36.55
N ARG A 522 -11.46 16.79 -35.31
CA ARG A 522 -12.29 15.64 -34.90
C ARG A 522 -13.40 16.09 -33.96
N ARG A 523 -14.53 15.38 -33.97
CA ARG A 523 -15.66 15.64 -33.09
C ARG A 523 -15.50 14.98 -31.73
N VAL A 524 -15.68 15.76 -30.67
CA VAL A 524 -15.62 15.36 -29.25
C VAL A 524 -17.01 15.55 -28.62
N GLU A 525 -17.47 14.55 -27.86
CA GLU A 525 -18.76 14.54 -27.18
C GLU A 525 -18.62 14.17 -25.70
N PHE A 526 -19.41 14.83 -24.86
CA PHE A 526 -19.53 14.59 -23.43
C PHE A 526 -20.98 14.30 -23.06
N ASN A 527 -21.20 13.25 -22.26
CA ASN A 527 -22.45 13.00 -21.56
C ASN A 527 -22.51 13.92 -20.33
N ASN A 528 -23.43 14.88 -20.34
CA ASN A 528 -23.67 15.83 -19.26
C ASN A 528 -25.17 15.83 -18.89
N PRO A 529 -25.64 14.76 -18.21
CA PRO A 529 -27.06 14.55 -17.93
C PRO A 529 -27.62 15.61 -16.99
N ARG A 530 -26.79 16.15 -16.09
CA ARG A 530 -27.16 17.18 -15.10
C ARG A 530 -27.18 18.59 -15.69
N ARG A 531 -26.78 18.77 -16.95
CA ARG A 531 -26.81 20.06 -17.68
C ARG A 531 -26.02 21.18 -16.99
N MET A 532 -24.93 20.81 -16.32
CA MET A 532 -24.09 21.76 -15.58
C MET A 532 -22.98 22.32 -16.45
N ARG A 533 -22.48 23.52 -16.13
CA ARG A 533 -21.23 24.00 -16.72
C ARG A 533 -20.08 23.21 -16.14
N PHE A 534 -19.11 22.85 -16.96
CA PHE A 534 -17.92 22.14 -16.55
C PHE A 534 -16.72 22.65 -17.35
N THR A 535 -15.52 22.48 -16.79
CA THR A 535 -14.26 22.61 -17.51
C THR A 535 -13.67 21.23 -17.70
N TYR A 536 -12.81 21.10 -18.70
CA TYR A 536 -12.06 19.89 -18.99
C TYR A 536 -10.64 20.26 -19.37
N GLU A 537 -9.70 19.36 -19.12
CA GLU A 537 -8.31 19.49 -19.55
C GLU A 537 -7.98 18.37 -20.53
N ILE A 538 -7.08 18.67 -21.47
CA ILE A 538 -6.58 17.71 -22.44
C ILE A 538 -5.06 17.81 -22.53
N LYS A 539 -4.41 16.68 -22.81
CA LYS A 539 -3.01 16.60 -23.24
C LYS A 539 -2.91 15.93 -24.61
N VAL A 540 -1.96 16.36 -25.42
CA VAL A 540 -1.66 15.78 -26.73
C VAL A 540 -0.36 15.00 -26.68
N TYR A 541 -0.39 13.76 -27.17
CA TYR A 541 0.74 12.85 -27.21
C TYR A 541 1.13 12.54 -28.66
N SER A 542 2.42 12.57 -28.98
CA SER A 542 2.97 12.17 -30.28
C SER A 542 4.47 11.93 -30.24
N LYS A 543 5.05 11.40 -31.32
CA LYS A 543 6.50 11.43 -31.55
C LYS A 543 6.88 12.70 -32.32
N VAL A 544 8.06 13.22 -32.02
CA VAL A 544 8.53 14.50 -32.56
C VAL A 544 9.83 14.24 -33.31
N GLU A 545 9.86 14.56 -34.60
CA GLU A 545 11.05 14.44 -35.46
C GLU A 545 11.51 15.81 -36.00
#